data_AF-A0AAJ0GXU4-F1
#
_entry.id   AF-A0AAJ0GXU4-F1
#
_cell.length_a   1.000
_cell.length_b   1.000
_cell.length_c   1.000
_cell.angle_alpha   90.00
_cell.angle_beta   90.00
_cell.angle_gamma   90.00
#
_symmetry.space_group_name_H-M   'P 1'
#
loop_
_entity.id
_entity.type
_entity.pdbx_description
1 polymer ?
#
loop_
_entity_poly.entity_id
_entity_poly.type
_entity_poly.pdbx_seq_one_letter_code
_entity_poly.pdbx_strand_id
1 'polypeptide(L)'
;MAEDIANRGVLTVAQARRMIKVREDDELAKARRVVQAAEQRAYNKIKRMYADAAKEARKWRLTGRLGPAEVIEEVGKIRLLKRV
;
A
#
# COMPACT_ATOMS: atom_id res chain seq x y z
N MET A 1 -2.18 -14.58 49.94
CA MET A 1 -2.99 -13.42 50.38
C MET A 1 -2.50 -12.14 49.68
N ALA A 2 -2.48 -12.11 48.35
CA ALA A 2 -2.06 -10.92 47.57
C ALA A 2 -2.94 -10.67 46.33
N GLU A 3 -4.08 -11.37 46.22
CA GLU A 3 -5.01 -11.22 45.09
C GLU A 3 -6.11 -10.19 45.36
N ASP A 4 -6.38 -9.84 46.62
CA ASP A 4 -7.56 -9.02 46.98
C ASP A 4 -7.36 -7.50 46.97
N ILE A 5 -6.13 -6.99 46.80
CA ILE A 5 -5.89 -5.53 46.68
C ILE A 5 -6.24 -5.03 45.26
N ALA A 6 -6.24 -5.92 44.26
CA ALA A 6 -6.52 -5.56 42.87
C ALA A 6 -7.97 -5.14 42.60
N ASN A 7 -8.92 -5.47 43.48
CA ASN A 7 -10.36 -5.19 43.29
C ASN A 7 -10.86 -3.90 43.96
N ARG A 8 -10.00 -3.11 44.64
CA ARG A 8 -10.42 -1.87 45.36
C ARG A 8 -10.06 -0.56 44.67
N GLY A 9 -9.87 -0.56 43.35
CA GLY A 9 -9.56 0.66 42.59
C GLY A 9 -8.14 1.20 42.81
N VAL A 10 -7.26 0.44 43.46
CA VAL A 10 -5.86 0.81 43.67
C VAL A 10 -5.02 0.20 42.55
N LEU A 11 -4.48 1.06 41.69
CA LEU A 11 -3.65 0.66 40.58
C LEU A 11 -2.22 0.38 41.06
N THR A 12 -1.74 -0.85 40.89
CA THR A 12 -0.35 -1.20 41.24
C THR A 12 0.62 -0.59 40.23
N VAL A 13 1.86 -0.31 40.64
CA VAL A 13 2.92 0.20 39.75
C VAL A 13 3.14 -0.74 38.55
N ALA A 14 3.03 -2.06 38.76
CA ALA A 14 3.14 -3.04 37.68
C ALA A 14 1.97 -2.96 36.67
N GLN A 15 0.75 -2.65 37.14
CA GLN A 15 -0.39 -2.37 36.26
C GLN A 15 -0.21 -1.04 35.52
N ALA A 16 0.24 0.02 36.20
CA ALA A 16 0.53 1.31 35.58
C ALA A 16 1.55 1.19 34.43
N ARG A 17 2.67 0.51 34.68
CA ARG A 17 3.71 0.28 33.66
C ARG A 17 3.19 -0.50 32.46
N ARG A 18 2.35 -1.52 32.68
CA ARG A 18 1.71 -2.27 31.58
C ARG A 18 0.80 -1.37 30.75
N MET A 19 -0.02 -0.55 31.39
CA MET A 19 -0.92 0.38 30.68
C MET A 19 -0.16 1.42 29.85
N ILE A 20 0.94 1.96 30.39
CA ILE A 20 1.82 2.88 29.64
C ILE A 20 2.37 2.19 28.41
N LYS A 21 2.90 0.96 28.56
CA LYS A 21 3.44 0.20 27.43
C LYS A 21 2.39 -0.08 26.36
N VAL A 22 1.18 -0.48 26.74
CA VAL A 22 0.07 -0.69 25.80
C VAL A 22 -0.26 0.59 25.04
N ARG A 23 -0.29 1.74 25.73
CA ARG A 23 -0.52 3.03 25.10
C ARG A 23 0.59 3.41 24.11
N GLU A 24 1.85 3.20 24.47
CA GLU A 24 2.99 3.45 23.57
C GLU A 24 2.92 2.55 22.33
N ASP A 25 2.60 1.26 22.52
CA ASP A 25 2.42 0.30 21.43
C ASP A 25 1.25 0.71 20.50
N ASP A 26 0.14 1.20 21.06
CA ASP A 26 -1.02 1.70 20.31
C ASP A 26 -0.69 2.96 19.51
N GLU A 27 0.04 3.91 20.11
CA GLU A 27 0.51 5.12 19.43
C GLU A 27 1.44 4.76 18.26
N LEU A 28 2.35 3.80 18.46
CA LEU A 28 3.23 3.29 17.40
C LEU A 28 2.44 2.57 16.30
N ALA A 29 1.47 1.74 16.67
CA ALA A 29 0.61 1.05 15.71
C ALA A 29 -0.21 2.05 14.87
N LYS A 30 -0.71 3.13 15.48
CA LYS A 30 -1.41 4.20 14.78
C LYS A 30 -0.50 4.91 13.79
N ALA A 31 0.73 5.26 14.20
CA ALA A 31 1.71 5.88 13.32
C ALA A 31 2.03 4.98 12.10
N ARG A 32 2.25 3.68 12.34
CA ARG A 32 2.48 2.70 11.27
C ARG A 32 1.32 2.62 10.27
N ARG A 33 0.08 2.61 10.75
CA ARG A 33 -1.11 2.60 9.87
C ARG A 33 -1.19 3.84 8.99
N VAL A 34 -0.83 5.02 9.51
CA VAL A 34 -0.82 6.26 8.72
C VAL A 34 0.21 6.18 7.60
N VAL A 35 1.43 5.73 7.92
CA VAL A 35 2.50 5.56 6.92
C VAL A 35 2.09 4.57 5.84
N GLN A 36 1.62 3.39 6.23
CA GLN A 36 1.17 2.35 5.30
C GLN A 36 0.04 2.84 4.38
N ALA A 37 -0.92 3.60 4.93
CA ALA A 37 -1.99 4.19 4.13
C ALA A 37 -1.47 5.21 3.11
N ALA A 38 -0.47 6.02 3.49
CA ALA A 38 0.16 6.99 2.59
C ALA A 38 0.92 6.28 1.45
N GLU A 39 1.71 5.24 1.77
CA GLU A 39 2.42 4.41 0.80
C GLU A 39 1.44 3.75 -0.17
N GLN A 40 0.36 3.15 0.33
CA GLN A 40 -0.65 2.51 -0.50
C GLN A 40 -1.34 3.52 -1.44
N ARG A 41 -1.61 4.75 -0.97
CA ARG A 41 -2.15 5.82 -1.82
C ARG A 41 -1.17 6.23 -2.91
N ALA A 42 0.12 6.36 -2.59
CA ALA A 42 1.16 6.68 -3.57
C ALA A 42 1.27 5.58 -4.64
N TYR A 43 1.34 4.31 -4.21
CA TYR A 43 1.35 3.16 -5.11
C TYR A 43 0.12 3.14 -6.02
N ASN A 44 -1.08 3.33 -5.46
CA ASN A 44 -2.33 3.35 -6.24
C ASN A 44 -2.37 4.50 -7.25
N LYS A 45 -1.85 5.68 -6.89
CA LYS A 45 -1.73 6.81 -7.81
C LYS A 45 -0.83 6.47 -8.99
N ILE A 46 0.36 5.93 -8.72
CA ILE A 46 1.32 5.52 -9.76
C ILE A 46 0.69 4.45 -10.66
N LYS A 47 0.07 3.42 -10.08
CA LYS A 47 -0.63 2.37 -10.83
C LYS A 47 -1.70 2.94 -11.76
N ARG A 48 -2.50 3.89 -11.29
CA ARG A 48 -3.51 4.58 -12.12
C ARG A 48 -2.88 5.37 -13.24
N MET A 49 -1.82 6.14 -12.97
CA MET A 49 -1.10 6.90 -14.00
C MET A 49 -0.59 6.00 -15.12
N TYR A 50 0.03 4.86 -14.80
CA TYR A 50 0.46 3.90 -15.82
C TYR A 50 -0.70 3.31 -16.60
N ALA A 51 -1.80 2.97 -15.94
CA ALA A 51 -2.98 2.42 -16.60
C ALA A 51 -3.59 3.44 -17.57
N ASP A 52 -3.70 4.70 -17.17
CA ASP A 52 -4.28 5.75 -18.02
C ASP A 52 -3.34 6.12 -19.17
N ALA A 53 -2.03 6.18 -18.94
CA ALA A 53 -1.04 6.32 -20.01
C ALA A 53 -1.11 5.16 -21.02
N ALA A 54 -1.28 3.92 -20.54
CA ALA A 54 -1.43 2.75 -21.42
C ALA A 54 -2.72 2.81 -22.25
N LYS A 55 -3.84 3.28 -21.68
CA LYS A 55 -5.10 3.50 -22.41
C LYS A 55 -4.93 4.55 -23.50
N GLU A 56 -4.32 5.70 -23.18
CA GLU A 56 -4.12 6.77 -24.15
C GLU A 56 -3.15 6.33 -25.26
N ALA A 57 -2.08 5.61 -24.91
CA ALA A 57 -1.19 5.00 -25.89
C ALA A 57 -1.93 4.03 -26.82
N ARG A 58 -2.83 3.19 -26.29
CA ARG A 58 -3.68 2.31 -27.11
C ARG A 58 -4.54 3.12 -28.08
N LYS A 59 -5.19 4.18 -27.61
CA LYS A 59 -5.99 5.09 -28.45
C LYS A 59 -5.14 5.69 -29.57
N TRP A 60 -3.95 6.21 -29.27
CA TRP A 60 -3.04 6.78 -30.28
C TRP A 60 -2.55 5.74 -31.29
N ARG A 61 -2.37 4.48 -30.90
CA ARG A 61 -2.02 3.40 -31.82
C ARG A 61 -3.16 3.07 -32.79
N LEU A 62 -4.41 3.13 -32.32
CA LEU A 62 -5.59 2.94 -33.16
C LEU A 62 -5.79 4.10 -34.14
N THR A 63 -5.57 5.34 -33.70
CA THR A 63 -5.67 6.52 -34.57
C THR A 63 -4.43 6.71 -35.47
N GLY A 64 -3.45 5.81 -35.42
CA GLY A 64 -2.23 5.88 -36.22
C GLY A 64 -1.20 6.93 -35.78
N ARG A 65 -1.45 7.64 -34.68
CA ARG A 65 -0.51 8.62 -34.08
C ARG A 65 0.72 7.95 -33.49
N LEU A 66 0.59 6.70 -33.03
CA LEU A 66 1.69 5.84 -32.61
C LEU A 66 1.81 4.61 -33.53
N GLY A 67 3.04 4.13 -33.71
CA GLY A 67 3.31 2.84 -34.34
C GLY A 67 2.71 1.66 -33.55
N PRO A 68 2.51 0.48 -34.18
CA PRO A 68 2.03 -0.71 -33.48
C PRO A 68 2.89 -1.05 -32.25
N ALA A 69 2.29 -1.65 -31.23
CA ALA A 69 3.05 -2.07 -30.05
C ALA A 69 3.93 -3.27 -30.39
N GLU A 70 5.20 -3.23 -30.03
CA GLU A 70 6.10 -4.37 -30.13
C GLU A 70 5.92 -5.29 -28.91
N VAL A 71 5.75 -6.58 -29.16
CA VAL A 71 5.70 -7.65 -28.16
C VAL A 71 6.96 -8.49 -28.35
N ILE A 72 7.83 -8.49 -27.35
CA ILE A 72 9.02 -9.34 -27.32
C ILE A 72 8.58 -10.69 -26.75
N GLU A 73 8.51 -11.72 -27.58
CA GLU A 73 8.11 -13.08 -27.17
C GLU A 73 9.31 -13.87 -26.66
N GLU A 74 10.45 -13.75 -27.35
CA GLU A 74 11.75 -14.32 -26.97
C GLU A 74 12.87 -13.34 -27.37
N VAL A 75 14.09 -13.56 -26.88
CA VAL A 75 15.25 -12.77 -27.31
C VAL A 75 15.38 -12.86 -28.83
N GLY A 76 15.22 -11.73 -29.52
CA GLY A 76 15.27 -11.64 -30.98
C GLY A 76 13.96 -11.93 -31.72
N LYS A 77 12.87 -12.31 -31.03
CA LYS A 77 11.53 -12.45 -31.64
C LYS A 77 10.60 -11.34 -31.17
N ILE A 78 10.38 -10.39 -32.07
CA ILE A 78 9.46 -9.27 -31.87
C ILE A 78 8.24 -9.48 -32.77
N ARG A 79 7.04 -9.42 -32.18
CA ARG A 79 5.78 -9.39 -32.92
C ARG A 79 5.09 -8.04 -32.73
N LEU A 80 4.59 -7.47 -33.82
CA LEU A 80 3.74 -6.28 -33.74
C LEU A 80 2.32 -6.68 -33.35
N LEU A 81 1.81 -6.03 -32.31
CA LEU A 81 0.44 -6.19 -31.86
C LEU A 81 -0.48 -5.59 -32.92
N LYS A 82 -1.36 -6.42 -33.50
CA LYS A 82 -2.32 -6.00 -34.53
C LYS A 82 -3.17 -4.84 -34.01
N ARG A 83 -3.42 -3.84 -34.87
CA ARG A 83 -4.44 -2.82 -34.62
C ARG A 83 -5.80 -3.52 -34.70
N VAL A 84 -6.54 -3.55 -33.59
CA VAL A 84 -7.91 -4.09 -33.51
C VAL A 84 -8.86 -2.94 -33.35
#